data_AF-A0A0D2HQG3-F1
#
_entry.id   AF-A0A0D2HQG3-F1
#
_cell.length_a   1.000
_cell.length_b   1.000
_cell.length_c   1.000
_cell.angle_alpha   90.00
_cell.angle_beta   90.00
_cell.angle_gamma   90.00
#
_symmetry.space_group_name_H-M   'P 1'
#
loop_
_entity.id
_entity.type
_entity.pdbx_description
1 polymer ?
#
loop_
_entity_poly.entity_id
_entity_poly.type
_entity_poly.pdbx_seq_one_letter_code
_entity_poly.pdbx_strand_id
1 'polypeptide(L)'
;MSSPYPNQAPPSPPESPSEATVQVYALSAGHFSLPERFFVHPASQTARRIVPSLSFLIIHQDQETGQTTRIVFDLGLRRDTNRYSPPIRKHVETRQPMTTLPDVTASLAAGGLTPDDIHYVIYSHVHWDHVGEPRDFTKSTFVIGSGANALLQGHGSLRGSHSFFESDLLPAERTIELSNPYEDIEEETKKQSLDSYGPDFIQEWRAYGNLPRVLDIFRDGSLLIVDAPGHLPGHINLLARTGPTSSVYLAGDACHDRRIMRNERQIGEWLDEHGHICCIHADKKLAEQTIERIQTLESNGVEVIFAHDFELEQWDESWESIAKLGLELFEASVNLIAVPKKKKYLSPKIQELMWIAVDAASTHLYVPGICKHIDAAFKEGATPAEIIEVIEKTEEGIYDTHDTVGKPFDEKREKLKADFTKNRGCWHPFCEDFLALDPEFFQEYLNFSSVPQLKDVDSSGKGCGGLEPKVKESVYCAFDAAATHLYVPGLKLHMKKVLKYGGTLEEIMEILEIATQPSLHTSNCRCAHPGRTIGQIMTRMSEGRQQSRTKLIPLLRSQDELRQTALSDHRSVANLLQRPVQQVNADWRNPNLRILHGMDAAVTSTVGS
;
A
#
# COMPACT_ATOMS: atom_id res chain seq x y z
N MET A 1 11.91 29.33 -48.52
CA MET A 1 11.69 29.82 -47.15
C MET A 1 12.75 29.18 -46.28
N SER A 2 13.78 29.95 -45.96
CA SER A 2 15.00 29.56 -45.25
C SER A 2 14.81 29.75 -43.74
N SER A 3 15.17 28.72 -42.96
CA SER A 3 15.14 28.72 -41.49
C SER A 3 16.08 29.80 -40.91
N PRO A 4 15.66 30.65 -39.97
CA PRO A 4 16.45 31.77 -39.48
C PRO A 4 17.24 31.45 -38.18
N TYR A 5 17.74 30.23 -38.01
CA TYR A 5 18.57 29.89 -36.85
C TYR A 5 20.03 29.64 -37.28
N PRO A 6 21.00 30.48 -36.84
CA PRO A 6 22.41 30.22 -37.08
C PRO A 6 22.84 28.95 -36.32
N ASN A 7 23.41 28.03 -37.08
CA ASN A 7 23.95 26.75 -36.65
C ASN A 7 25.25 26.99 -35.85
N GLN A 8 25.14 27.35 -34.56
CA GLN A 8 26.28 27.32 -33.64
C GLN A 8 26.21 26.02 -32.82
N ALA A 9 27.29 25.24 -32.89
CA ALA A 9 27.43 24.02 -32.11
C ALA A 9 27.40 24.35 -30.60
N PRO A 10 26.72 23.52 -29.77
CA PRO A 10 26.63 23.77 -28.34
C PRO A 10 28.03 23.71 -27.69
N PRO A 11 28.31 24.57 -26.70
CA PRO A 11 29.48 24.39 -25.84
C PRO A 11 29.37 23.05 -25.10
N SER A 12 30.52 22.39 -24.93
CA SER A 12 30.60 21.03 -24.38
C SER A 12 30.06 20.95 -22.94
N PRO A 13 29.44 19.82 -22.56
CA PRO A 13 29.10 19.53 -21.16
C PRO A 13 30.34 19.58 -20.27
N PRO A 14 30.19 19.84 -18.95
CA PRO A 14 31.30 19.82 -18.00
C PRO A 14 32.11 18.50 -18.08
N GLU A 15 33.42 18.61 -17.89
CA GLU A 15 34.44 17.59 -18.22
C GLU A 15 34.35 16.28 -17.40
N SER A 16 33.41 16.17 -16.46
CA SER A 16 33.05 14.89 -15.82
C SER A 16 31.59 14.91 -15.30
N PRO A 17 30.82 13.83 -15.45
CA PRO A 17 29.50 13.73 -14.83
C PRO A 17 29.66 13.65 -13.31
N SER A 18 29.18 14.66 -12.59
CA SER A 18 29.14 14.65 -11.12
C SER A 18 28.39 13.42 -10.60
N GLU A 19 28.93 12.78 -9.56
CA GLU A 19 28.32 11.66 -8.84
C GLU A 19 27.41 12.13 -7.68
N ALA A 20 27.12 13.44 -7.57
CA ALA A 20 26.35 13.98 -6.45
C ALA A 20 24.93 13.39 -6.37
N THR A 21 24.46 13.04 -5.17
CA THR A 21 23.13 12.45 -4.99
C THR A 21 22.41 13.14 -3.85
N VAL A 22 21.09 13.01 -3.83
CA VAL A 22 20.26 13.43 -2.70
C VAL A 22 19.59 12.22 -2.07
N GLN A 23 19.32 12.33 -0.77
CA GLN A 23 18.47 11.38 -0.05
C GLN A 23 17.04 11.91 -0.07
N VAL A 24 16.07 11.04 -0.34
CA VAL A 24 14.65 11.38 -0.40
C VAL A 24 13.89 10.49 0.58
N TYR A 25 13.06 11.10 1.42
CA TYR A 25 12.21 10.41 2.39
C TYR A 25 10.76 10.86 2.20
N ALA A 26 9.84 9.90 2.05
CA ALA A 26 8.42 10.20 2.07
C ALA A 26 7.98 10.56 3.50
N LEU A 27 7.17 11.61 3.62
CA LEU A 27 6.56 12.08 4.85
C LEU A 27 5.05 11.91 4.70
N SER A 28 4.43 11.19 5.64
CA SER A 28 2.98 11.15 5.72
C SER A 28 2.47 12.54 6.14
N ALA A 29 1.55 13.10 5.36
CA ALA A 29 0.98 14.43 5.60
C ALA A 29 -0.55 14.43 5.46
N GLY A 30 -1.16 13.32 5.90
CA GLY A 30 -2.60 13.10 5.94
C GLY A 30 -3.18 12.37 4.72
N HIS A 31 -4.45 12.00 4.83
CA HIS A 31 -5.22 11.32 3.79
C HIS A 31 -6.59 11.93 3.66
N PHE A 32 -7.17 11.84 2.47
CA PHE A 32 -8.50 12.34 2.21
C PHE A 32 -9.17 11.55 1.08
N SER A 33 -10.49 11.70 0.96
CA SER A 33 -11.27 10.97 -0.01
C SER A 33 -11.54 11.79 -1.26
N LEU A 34 -11.06 11.31 -2.40
CA LEU A 34 -11.33 11.84 -3.73
C LEU A 34 -12.54 11.16 -4.39
N PRO A 35 -13.54 11.91 -4.86
CA PRO A 35 -14.57 11.37 -5.75
C PRO A 35 -14.00 11.15 -7.15
N GLU A 36 -13.92 9.88 -7.60
CA GLU A 36 -13.18 9.50 -8.82
C GLU A 36 -13.64 10.26 -10.08
N ARG A 37 -14.93 10.57 -10.18
CA ARG A 37 -15.52 11.29 -11.33
C ARG A 37 -14.89 12.65 -11.66
N PHE A 38 -14.22 13.29 -10.71
CA PHE A 38 -13.55 14.58 -10.93
C PHE A 38 -12.11 14.43 -11.42
N PHE A 39 -11.56 13.23 -11.41
CA PHE A 39 -10.14 12.96 -11.69
C PHE A 39 -9.97 12.00 -12.86
N VAL A 40 -10.80 10.96 -12.97
CA VAL A 40 -10.71 9.94 -14.02
C VAL A 40 -12.01 9.77 -14.79
N HIS A 41 -11.89 9.39 -16.06
CA HIS A 41 -12.99 9.03 -16.95
C HIS A 41 -12.70 7.72 -17.71
N PRO A 42 -13.69 6.82 -17.86
CA PRO A 42 -15.00 6.84 -17.21
C PRO A 42 -14.91 6.46 -15.73
N ALA A 43 -15.84 7.01 -14.92
CA ALA A 43 -15.97 6.71 -13.50
C ALA A 43 -17.44 6.66 -13.07
N SER A 44 -17.74 5.87 -12.03
CA SER A 44 -19.07 5.88 -11.39
C SER A 44 -19.28 7.19 -10.62
N GLN A 45 -20.52 7.68 -10.57
CA GLN A 45 -20.86 8.89 -9.82
C GLN A 45 -20.56 8.77 -8.31
N THR A 46 -20.67 7.56 -7.77
CA THR A 46 -20.48 7.26 -6.35
C THR A 46 -19.08 6.75 -6.01
N ALA A 47 -18.23 6.48 -7.01
CA ALA A 47 -16.88 5.98 -6.77
C ALA A 47 -16.05 7.03 -6.02
N ARG A 48 -15.40 6.58 -4.95
CA ARG A 48 -14.50 7.38 -4.13
C ARG A 48 -13.27 6.55 -3.80
N ARG A 49 -12.15 7.23 -3.63
CA ARG A 49 -10.87 6.63 -3.24
C ARG A 49 -10.27 7.43 -2.10
N ILE A 50 -9.68 6.75 -1.12
CA ILE A 50 -8.84 7.42 -0.11
C ILE A 50 -7.43 7.48 -0.69
N VAL A 51 -6.82 8.66 -0.64
CA VAL A 51 -5.48 8.91 -1.16
C VAL A 51 -4.66 9.66 -0.10
N PRO A 52 -3.34 9.51 -0.09
CA PRO A 52 -2.48 10.37 0.71
C PRO A 52 -2.44 11.79 0.17
N SER A 53 -2.02 12.74 1.01
CA SER A 53 -1.28 13.91 0.56
C SER A 53 0.18 13.71 0.96
N LEU A 54 1.01 13.35 -0.01
CA LEU A 54 2.42 13.05 0.24
C LEU A 54 3.25 14.33 0.30
N SER A 55 4.26 14.32 1.16
CA SER A 55 5.31 15.32 1.23
C SER A 55 6.66 14.61 1.29
N PHE A 56 7.74 15.30 0.94
CA PHE A 56 9.07 14.65 0.87
C PHE A 56 10.15 15.48 1.56
N LEU A 57 10.95 14.85 2.42
CA LEU A 57 12.20 15.42 2.90
C LEU A 57 13.32 15.04 1.93
N ILE A 58 14.03 16.05 1.44
CA ILE A 58 15.17 15.90 0.56
C ILE A 58 16.40 16.45 1.28
N ILE A 59 17.46 15.63 1.36
CA ILE A 59 18.73 16.00 1.99
C ILE A 59 19.81 15.96 0.91
N HIS A 60 20.41 17.13 0.68
CA HIS A 60 21.60 17.28 -0.14
C HIS A 60 22.80 17.53 0.77
N GLN A 61 23.93 16.91 0.44
CA GLN A 61 25.21 17.17 1.08
C GLN A 61 26.21 17.56 0.00
N ASP A 62 26.66 18.81 0.05
CA ASP A 62 27.65 19.32 -0.88
C ASP A 62 28.99 18.60 -0.66
N GLN A 63 29.56 18.05 -1.74
CA GLN A 63 30.76 17.22 -1.64
C GLN A 63 32.04 18.03 -1.39
N GLU A 64 32.07 19.30 -1.78
CA GLU A 64 33.25 20.16 -1.64
C GLU A 64 33.31 20.82 -0.26
N THR A 65 32.18 21.30 0.24
CA THR A 65 32.06 22.06 1.50
C THR A 65 31.59 21.20 2.68
N GLY A 66 30.95 20.06 2.42
CA GLY A 66 30.29 19.23 3.43
C GLY A 66 28.99 19.83 3.98
N GLN A 67 28.53 20.96 3.44
CA GLN A 67 27.30 21.64 3.88
C GLN A 67 26.09 20.76 3.59
N THR A 68 25.21 20.61 4.58
CA THR A 68 23.95 19.87 4.44
C THR A 68 22.79 20.84 4.22
N THR A 69 22.09 20.69 3.10
CA THR A 69 20.85 21.40 2.81
C THR A 69 19.66 20.46 2.97
N ARG A 70 18.65 20.90 3.72
CA ARG A 70 17.40 20.15 3.96
C ARG A 70 16.23 20.89 3.35
N ILE A 71 15.50 20.20 2.49
CA ILE A 71 14.39 20.73 1.72
C ILE A 71 13.17 19.87 2.02
N VAL A 72 12.02 20.49 2.26
CA VAL A 72 10.73 19.78 2.27
C VAL A 72 9.98 20.15 0.99
N PHE A 73 9.54 19.15 0.24
CA PHE A 73 8.70 19.30 -0.95
C PHE A 73 7.24 18.99 -0.61
N ASP A 74 6.40 20.02 -0.71
CA ASP A 74 5.02 20.09 -0.18
C ASP A 74 4.89 19.87 1.33
N LEU A 75 3.80 20.36 1.91
CA LEU A 75 3.47 20.22 3.34
C LEU A 75 2.16 19.43 3.61
N GLY A 76 1.50 18.95 2.56
CA GLY A 76 0.29 18.16 2.62
C GLY A 76 -0.92 18.89 3.22
N LEU A 77 -1.74 18.18 4.01
CA LEU A 77 -2.94 18.73 4.63
C LEU A 77 -2.63 19.59 5.87
N ARG A 78 -3.42 20.64 6.11
CA ARG A 78 -3.39 21.37 7.38
C ARG A 78 -3.81 20.46 8.52
N ARG A 79 -3.01 20.46 9.59
CA ARG A 79 -3.33 19.79 10.87
C ARG A 79 -4.72 20.18 11.41
N ASP A 80 -5.04 21.47 11.40
CA ASP A 80 -6.36 22.01 11.78
C ASP A 80 -7.08 22.59 10.57
N THR A 81 -8.10 21.87 10.10
CA THR A 81 -8.89 22.26 8.92
C THR A 81 -9.79 23.46 9.15
N ASN A 82 -10.03 23.87 10.41
CA ASN A 82 -10.79 25.09 10.69
C ASN A 82 -10.05 26.36 10.29
N ARG A 83 -8.72 26.26 10.12
CA ARG A 83 -7.85 27.38 9.74
C ARG A 83 -7.82 27.66 8.25
N TYR A 84 -8.31 26.74 7.42
CA TYR A 84 -8.58 27.05 6.02
C TYR A 84 -9.64 28.16 5.91
N SER A 85 -9.53 28.96 4.85
CA SER A 85 -10.54 29.94 4.50
C SER A 85 -11.93 29.30 4.34
N PRO A 86 -13.03 30.06 4.56
CA PRO A 86 -14.39 29.53 4.43
C PRO A 86 -14.69 28.74 3.14
N PRO A 87 -14.27 29.18 1.93
CA PRO A 87 -14.52 28.40 0.72
C PRO A 87 -13.76 27.07 0.69
N ILE A 88 -12.51 27.03 1.16
CA ILE A 88 -11.73 25.79 1.26
C ILE A 88 -12.36 24.84 2.27
N ARG A 89 -12.84 25.32 3.43
CA ARG A 89 -13.54 24.45 4.40
C ARG A 89 -14.77 23.77 3.80
N LYS A 90 -15.56 24.52 3.02
CA LYS A 90 -16.70 23.96 2.28
C LYS A 90 -16.24 22.91 1.25
N HIS A 91 -15.09 23.12 0.60
CA HIS A 91 -14.51 22.12 -0.31
C HIS A 91 -14.10 20.85 0.43
N VAL A 92 -13.43 20.98 1.58
CA VAL A 92 -12.95 19.89 2.45
C VAL A 92 -14.10 18.99 2.95
N GLU A 93 -15.30 19.54 3.16
CA GLU A 93 -16.50 18.74 3.50
C GLU A 93 -16.81 17.68 2.43
N THR A 94 -16.49 17.96 1.16
CA THR A 94 -16.70 17.00 0.05
C THR A 94 -15.62 15.92 -0.04
N ARG A 95 -14.58 16.01 0.80
CA ARG A 95 -13.37 15.18 0.79
C ARG A 95 -13.28 14.20 1.95
N GLN A 96 -14.38 13.98 2.67
CA GLN A 96 -14.46 13.02 3.77
C GLN A 96 -14.56 11.56 3.30
N PRO A 97 -14.04 10.57 4.06
CA PRO A 97 -13.27 10.74 5.30
C PRO A 97 -11.88 11.33 5.05
N MET A 98 -11.36 12.02 6.04
CA MET A 98 -10.05 12.68 6.00
C MET A 98 -9.32 12.55 7.35
N THR A 99 -8.01 12.34 7.29
CA THR A 99 -7.08 12.31 8.42
C THR A 99 -6.00 13.35 8.17
N THR A 100 -5.80 14.27 9.11
CA THR A 100 -4.77 15.32 9.01
C THR A 100 -3.52 15.01 9.81
N LEU A 101 -3.49 13.85 10.46
CA LEU A 101 -2.37 13.37 11.28
C LEU A 101 -1.95 11.96 10.82
N PRO A 102 -0.64 11.65 10.84
CA PRO A 102 0.47 12.58 11.11
C PRO A 102 0.54 13.70 10.06
N ASP A 103 0.91 14.90 10.50
CA ASP A 103 1.26 15.99 9.59
C ASP A 103 2.78 15.99 9.34
N VAL A 104 3.26 16.86 8.44
CA VAL A 104 4.69 16.93 8.13
C VAL A 104 5.55 17.18 9.36
N THR A 105 5.09 17.99 10.32
CA THR A 105 5.89 18.26 11.53
C THR A 105 6.04 17.04 12.42
N ALA A 106 4.97 16.24 12.57
CA ALA A 106 5.02 14.96 13.27
C ALA A 106 5.89 13.94 12.55
N SER A 107 5.82 13.89 11.21
CA SER A 107 6.64 13.01 10.38
C SER A 107 8.13 13.37 10.46
N LEU A 108 8.49 14.66 10.45
CA LEU A 108 9.87 15.13 10.69
C LEU A 108 10.35 14.77 12.10
N ALA A 109 9.51 14.95 13.11
CA ALA A 109 9.83 14.64 14.50
C ALA A 109 10.09 13.13 14.70
N ALA A 110 9.40 12.26 13.97
CA ALA A 110 9.66 10.82 13.97
C ALA A 110 11.07 10.48 13.46
N GLY A 111 11.62 11.29 12.55
CA GLY A 111 13.01 11.23 12.09
C GLY A 111 14.01 12.01 12.96
N GLY A 112 13.59 12.58 14.09
CA GLY A 112 14.44 13.36 14.98
C GLY A 112 14.72 14.80 14.52
N LEU A 113 13.91 15.33 13.59
CA LEU A 113 14.04 16.69 13.06
C LEU A 113 12.90 17.60 13.54
N THR A 114 13.16 18.90 13.53
CA THR A 114 12.18 19.95 13.79
C THR A 114 12.00 20.83 12.55
N PRO A 115 10.91 21.61 12.44
CA PRO A 115 10.74 22.57 11.33
C PRO A 115 11.89 23.57 11.19
N ASP A 116 12.57 23.89 12.30
CA ASP A 116 13.72 24.80 12.33
C ASP A 116 14.99 24.20 11.69
N ASP A 117 15.05 22.88 11.51
CA ASP A 117 16.15 22.18 10.82
C ASP A 117 16.01 22.22 9.28
N ILE A 118 14.86 22.67 8.79
CA ILE A 118 14.52 22.72 7.36
C ILE A 118 14.90 24.08 6.80
N HIS A 119 15.77 24.08 5.78
CA HIS A 119 16.26 25.31 5.16
C HIS A 119 15.27 25.85 4.12
N TYR A 120 14.67 24.96 3.32
CA TYR A 120 13.74 25.34 2.26
C TYR A 120 12.47 24.51 2.31
N VAL A 121 11.35 25.15 2.01
CA VAL A 121 10.07 24.48 1.72
C VAL A 121 9.70 24.83 0.28
N ILE A 122 9.71 23.84 -0.61
CA ILE A 122 9.35 24.01 -2.01
C ILE A 122 7.94 23.49 -2.19
N TYR A 123 7.03 24.29 -2.73
CA TYR A 123 5.71 23.81 -3.12
C TYR A 123 5.70 23.39 -4.58
N SER A 124 5.16 22.21 -4.85
CA SER A 124 4.77 21.80 -6.20
C SER A 124 3.77 22.81 -6.77
N HIS A 125 2.80 23.22 -5.95
CA HIS A 125 1.84 24.28 -6.22
C HIS A 125 1.07 24.66 -4.92
N VAL A 126 0.17 25.64 -5.02
CA VAL A 126 -0.47 26.27 -3.85
C VAL A 126 -1.92 25.82 -3.60
N HIS A 127 -2.32 24.60 -3.99
CA HIS A 127 -3.62 24.07 -3.57
C HIS A 127 -3.65 23.72 -2.07
N TRP A 128 -4.86 23.76 -1.51
CA TRP A 128 -5.13 23.58 -0.09
C TRP A 128 -4.56 22.28 0.52
N ASP A 129 -4.42 21.24 -0.29
CA ASP A 129 -3.93 19.91 0.07
C ASP A 129 -2.42 19.72 -0.04
N HIS A 130 -1.68 20.76 -0.43
CA HIS A 130 -0.20 20.75 -0.52
C HIS A 130 0.47 21.73 0.44
N VAL A 131 -0.31 22.67 0.98
CA VAL A 131 0.26 23.85 1.67
C VAL A 131 0.48 23.66 3.16
N GLY A 132 -0.11 22.62 3.77
CA GLY A 132 0.06 22.28 5.18
C GLY A 132 0.03 23.48 6.13
N GLU A 133 0.97 23.52 7.09
CA GLU A 133 1.09 24.63 8.05
C GLU A 133 2.41 25.40 7.90
N PRO A 134 2.48 26.42 7.01
CA PRO A 134 3.71 27.17 6.77
C PRO A 134 4.21 27.91 8.02
N ARG A 135 3.32 28.23 8.97
CA ARG A 135 3.65 28.97 10.19
C ARG A 135 4.56 28.20 11.15
N ASP A 136 4.59 26.87 11.04
CA ASP A 136 5.47 26.03 11.84
C ASP A 136 6.94 26.16 11.36
N PHE A 137 7.17 26.58 10.10
CA PHE A 137 8.49 26.74 9.47
C PHE A 137 9.00 28.19 9.55
N THR A 138 9.40 28.59 10.76
CA THR A 138 9.75 30.00 11.05
C THR A 138 11.06 30.47 10.42
N LYS A 139 11.99 29.55 10.15
CA LYS A 139 13.34 29.84 9.60
C LYS A 139 13.51 29.49 8.13
N SER A 140 12.61 28.69 7.56
CA SER A 140 12.75 28.21 6.19
C SER A 140 12.45 29.30 5.17
N THR A 141 13.09 29.22 4.02
CA THR A 141 12.72 29.99 2.82
C THR A 141 11.74 29.18 1.98
N PHE A 142 10.62 29.79 1.59
CA PHE A 142 9.63 29.17 0.72
C PHE A 142 9.98 29.39 -0.75
N VAL A 143 9.77 28.38 -1.58
CA VAL A 143 9.98 28.46 -3.02
C VAL A 143 8.70 28.02 -3.74
N ILE A 144 8.25 28.83 -4.69
CA ILE A 144 7.05 28.59 -5.50
C ILE A 144 7.36 28.82 -6.98
N GLY A 145 6.65 28.11 -7.87
CA GLY A 145 6.80 28.33 -9.31
C GLY A 145 6.20 29.65 -9.80
N SER A 146 6.68 30.10 -10.96
CA SER A 146 6.22 31.33 -11.61
C SER A 146 4.71 31.33 -11.85
N GLY A 147 4.01 32.32 -11.31
CA GLY A 147 2.56 32.49 -11.43
C GLY A 147 1.80 32.08 -10.16
N ALA A 148 2.44 31.44 -9.19
CA ALA A 148 1.81 31.08 -7.93
C ALA A 148 1.45 32.33 -7.10
N ASN A 149 2.28 33.38 -7.08
CA ASN A 149 1.92 34.62 -6.38
C ASN A 149 0.68 35.29 -6.98
N ALA A 150 0.52 35.25 -8.30
CA ALA A 150 -0.68 35.76 -8.95
C ALA A 150 -1.93 35.03 -8.45
N LEU A 151 -1.88 33.69 -8.32
CA LEU A 151 -2.98 32.90 -7.75
C LEU A 151 -3.28 33.30 -6.29
N LEU A 152 -2.25 33.43 -5.45
CA LEU A 152 -2.41 33.83 -4.04
C LEU A 152 -3.04 35.23 -3.93
N GLN A 153 -2.73 36.14 -4.84
CA GLN A 153 -3.32 37.49 -4.91
C GLN A 153 -4.75 37.51 -5.49
N GLY A 154 -5.29 36.36 -5.90
CA GLY A 154 -6.59 36.28 -6.57
C GLY A 154 -6.57 36.73 -8.03
N HIS A 155 -5.38 36.86 -8.63
CA HIS A 155 -5.20 37.13 -10.05
C HIS A 155 -5.24 35.80 -10.82
N GLY A 156 -6.32 35.57 -11.56
CA GLY A 156 -6.52 34.37 -12.38
C GLY A 156 -8.00 33.98 -12.42
N SER A 157 -8.46 33.47 -13.56
CA SER A 157 -9.84 32.98 -13.72
C SER A 157 -9.85 31.45 -13.73
N LEU A 158 -9.55 30.83 -12.59
CA LEU A 158 -9.70 29.38 -12.43
C LEU A 158 -11.13 29.06 -11.98
N ARG A 159 -11.69 27.96 -12.49
CA ARG A 159 -13.06 27.53 -12.22
C ARG A 159 -13.07 26.24 -11.43
N GLY A 160 -13.99 26.15 -10.47
CA GLY A 160 -14.21 24.95 -9.68
C GLY A 160 -14.05 25.21 -8.19
N SER A 161 -14.69 24.39 -7.38
CA SER A 161 -14.68 24.57 -5.91
C SER A 161 -13.32 24.33 -5.25
N HIS A 162 -12.33 23.86 -6.01
CA HIS A 162 -10.97 23.57 -5.54
C HIS A 162 -10.01 24.75 -5.75
N SER A 163 -10.37 25.71 -6.61
CA SER A 163 -9.51 26.83 -7.01
C SER A 163 -9.62 28.03 -6.06
N PHE A 164 -9.38 27.82 -4.77
CA PHE A 164 -9.35 28.88 -3.76
C PHE A 164 -7.97 28.96 -3.13
N PHE A 165 -7.44 30.18 -3.02
CA PHE A 165 -6.07 30.45 -2.58
C PHE A 165 -6.09 31.51 -1.47
N GLU A 166 -5.18 31.38 -0.52
CA GLU A 166 -5.10 32.25 0.65
C GLU A 166 -3.98 33.28 0.43
N SER A 167 -4.32 34.57 0.35
CA SER A 167 -3.35 35.64 0.05
C SER A 167 -2.31 35.85 1.14
N ASP A 168 -2.59 35.41 2.36
CA ASP A 168 -1.70 35.45 3.53
C ASP A 168 -1.02 34.09 3.79
N LEU A 169 -1.02 33.17 2.82
CA LEU A 169 -0.46 31.84 2.97
C LEU A 169 1.04 31.87 3.31
N LEU A 170 1.81 32.69 2.57
CA LEU A 170 3.27 32.72 2.64
C LEU A 170 3.80 34.11 3.02
N PRO A 171 4.88 34.18 3.82
CA PRO A 171 5.55 35.43 4.17
C PRO A 171 6.33 35.97 2.97
N ALA A 172 6.01 37.18 2.50
CA ALA A 172 6.62 37.77 1.31
C ALA A 172 8.15 37.91 1.44
N GLU A 173 8.65 38.22 2.64
CA GLU A 173 10.06 38.42 2.92
C GLU A 173 10.92 37.14 2.92
N ARG A 174 10.28 35.96 2.95
CA ARG A 174 10.94 34.64 2.91
C ARG A 174 10.41 33.75 1.80
N THR A 175 9.81 34.34 0.76
CA THR A 175 9.28 33.60 -0.38
C THR A 175 10.02 33.99 -1.66
N ILE A 176 10.56 32.98 -2.34
CA ILE A 176 11.16 33.09 -3.67
C ILE A 176 10.15 32.54 -4.67
N GLU A 177 9.73 33.38 -5.62
CA GLU A 177 9.03 32.92 -6.82
C GLU A 177 10.06 32.70 -7.93
N LEU A 178 10.07 31.50 -8.50
CA LEU A 178 10.99 31.16 -9.59
C LEU A 178 10.72 32.03 -10.82
N SER A 179 11.77 32.26 -11.60
CA SER A 179 11.68 33.01 -12.87
C SER A 179 10.71 32.34 -13.84
N ASN A 180 10.10 33.14 -14.72
CA ASN A 180 9.18 32.63 -15.73
C ASN A 180 9.89 31.68 -16.72
N PRO A 181 9.48 30.40 -16.83
CA PRO A 181 10.12 29.43 -17.72
C PRO A 181 9.97 29.76 -19.22
N TYR A 182 9.15 30.74 -19.58
CA TYR A 182 8.85 31.12 -20.97
C TYR A 182 9.49 32.45 -21.39
N GLU A 183 10.25 33.10 -20.51
CA GLU A 183 10.87 34.41 -20.75
C GLU A 183 12.36 34.38 -20.37
N ASP A 184 13.16 35.20 -21.05
CA ASP A 184 14.57 35.36 -20.72
C ASP A 184 14.73 36.15 -19.41
N ILE A 185 15.69 35.76 -18.58
CA ILE A 185 15.97 36.45 -17.32
C ILE A 185 16.72 37.76 -17.63
N GLU A 186 16.25 38.86 -17.04
CA GLU A 186 16.90 40.16 -17.15
C GLU A 186 18.35 40.12 -16.61
N GLU A 187 19.28 40.79 -17.30
CA GLU A 187 20.72 40.80 -16.97
C GLU A 187 21.05 41.36 -15.58
N GLU A 188 20.16 42.17 -15.00
CA GLU A 188 20.31 42.72 -13.65
C GLU A 188 19.97 41.67 -12.56
N THR A 189 19.00 40.80 -12.83
CA THR A 189 18.60 39.69 -11.97
C THR A 189 19.67 38.59 -11.94
N LYS A 190 20.36 38.35 -13.07
CA LYS A 190 21.51 37.43 -13.15
C LYS A 190 22.68 37.83 -12.23
N LYS A 191 22.79 39.12 -11.89
CA LYS A 191 23.87 39.66 -11.03
C LYS A 191 23.55 39.59 -9.53
N GLN A 192 22.34 39.17 -9.15
CA GLN A 192 21.91 39.05 -7.75
C GLN A 192 22.20 37.68 -7.13
N SER A 193 22.86 36.74 -7.84
CA SER A 193 23.22 35.43 -7.28
C SER A 193 24.24 35.59 -6.14
N LEU A 194 23.71 35.58 -4.92
CA LEU A 194 24.40 35.85 -3.65
C LEU A 194 24.45 34.58 -2.83
N ASP A 195 25.26 33.62 -3.27
CA ASP A 195 26.06 32.68 -2.48
C ASP A 195 26.61 31.60 -3.42
N SER A 196 27.93 31.42 -3.46
CA SER A 196 28.55 30.42 -4.35
C SER A 196 28.30 28.98 -3.91
N TYR A 197 27.83 28.76 -2.68
CA TYR A 197 27.75 27.45 -2.02
C TYR A 197 26.32 27.02 -1.64
N GLY A 198 25.30 27.87 -1.81
CA GLY A 198 23.90 27.55 -1.54
C GLY A 198 23.12 27.17 -2.81
N PRO A 199 21.87 26.68 -2.66
CA PRO A 199 21.00 26.44 -3.80
C PRO A 199 20.73 27.72 -4.60
N ASP A 200 20.74 27.61 -5.92
CA ASP A 200 20.53 28.71 -6.84
C ASP A 200 19.16 28.61 -7.52
N PHE A 201 18.23 29.43 -7.04
CA PHE A 201 16.87 29.52 -7.55
C PHE A 201 16.71 30.58 -8.65
N ILE A 202 17.78 31.29 -9.01
CA ILE A 202 17.77 32.41 -9.97
C ILE A 202 18.67 32.04 -11.17
N GLN A 203 18.34 30.91 -11.79
CA GLN A 203 19.04 30.39 -12.97
C GLN A 203 18.15 30.45 -14.21
N GLU A 204 18.79 30.48 -15.38
CA GLU A 204 18.09 30.28 -16.65
C GLU A 204 17.57 28.84 -16.75
N TRP A 205 16.32 28.69 -17.20
CA TRP A 205 15.73 27.39 -17.48
C TRP A 205 16.42 26.73 -18.67
N ARG A 206 16.84 25.48 -18.50
CA ARG A 206 17.55 24.72 -19.55
C ARG A 206 16.87 23.40 -19.83
N ALA A 207 17.09 22.83 -21.02
CA ALA A 207 16.61 21.50 -21.33
C ALA A 207 17.49 20.42 -20.68
N TYR A 208 16.86 19.33 -20.21
CA TYR A 208 17.55 18.15 -19.67
C TYR A 208 16.81 16.88 -20.14
N GLY A 209 17.45 16.12 -21.03
CA GLY A 209 16.82 14.94 -21.65
C GLY A 209 15.54 15.30 -22.40
N ASN A 210 14.40 14.68 -22.05
CA ASN A 210 13.08 14.97 -22.60
C ASN A 210 12.34 16.10 -21.84
N LEU A 211 12.94 16.66 -20.79
CA LEU A 211 12.38 17.76 -20.03
C LEU A 211 12.86 19.09 -20.65
N PRO A 212 11.95 19.94 -21.15
CA PRO A 212 12.34 21.13 -21.91
C PRO A 212 12.92 22.24 -21.04
N ARG A 213 12.56 22.28 -19.75
CA ARG A 213 12.84 23.39 -18.84
C ARG A 213 13.06 22.89 -17.43
N VAL A 214 14.30 22.96 -16.97
CA VAL A 214 14.74 22.59 -15.63
C VAL A 214 15.69 23.61 -15.05
N LEU A 215 15.75 23.67 -13.71
CA LEU A 215 16.76 24.38 -12.93
C LEU A 215 17.55 23.37 -12.10
N ASP A 216 18.86 23.34 -12.24
CA ASP A 216 19.77 22.52 -11.43
C ASP A 216 20.23 23.32 -10.21
N ILE A 217 19.46 23.24 -9.12
CA ILE A 217 19.63 24.18 -8.01
C ILE A 217 20.96 24.04 -7.26
N PHE A 218 21.60 22.87 -7.34
CA PHE A 218 22.92 22.64 -6.74
C PHE A 218 24.06 22.69 -7.77
N ARG A 219 23.74 22.83 -9.06
CA ARG A 219 24.69 22.88 -10.19
C ARG A 219 25.55 21.61 -10.31
N ASP A 220 25.07 20.51 -9.74
CA ASP A 220 25.76 19.23 -9.68
C ASP A 220 24.92 18.07 -10.27
N GLY A 221 23.71 18.36 -10.76
CA GLY A 221 22.76 17.41 -11.33
C GLY A 221 22.04 16.52 -10.31
N SER A 222 22.18 16.78 -9.01
CA SER A 222 21.59 15.94 -7.96
C SER A 222 20.10 16.21 -7.72
N LEU A 223 19.65 17.47 -7.88
CA LEU A 223 18.26 17.85 -7.72
C LEU A 223 17.86 18.92 -8.73
N LEU A 224 16.91 18.58 -9.60
CA LEU A 224 16.41 19.46 -10.64
C LEU A 224 14.97 19.87 -10.34
N ILE A 225 14.68 21.16 -10.37
CA ILE A 225 13.30 21.68 -10.44
C ILE A 225 12.86 21.64 -11.90
N VAL A 226 11.65 21.14 -12.15
CA VAL A 226 11.12 20.90 -13.50
C VAL A 226 9.81 21.68 -13.67
N ASP A 227 9.71 22.48 -14.72
CA ASP A 227 8.46 23.13 -15.11
C ASP A 227 7.44 22.06 -15.56
N ALA A 228 6.28 22.03 -14.89
CA ALA A 228 5.27 21.00 -15.07
C ALA A 228 3.88 21.63 -15.32
N PRO A 229 3.69 22.31 -16.47
CA PRO A 229 2.47 23.08 -16.74
C PRO A 229 1.25 22.18 -16.97
N GLY A 230 0.07 22.72 -16.66
CA GLY A 230 -1.21 22.08 -16.94
C GLY A 230 -2.15 22.10 -15.75
N HIS A 231 -1.69 21.63 -14.59
CA HIS A 231 -2.50 21.57 -13.37
C HIS A 231 -2.87 22.96 -12.84
N LEU A 232 -1.86 23.75 -12.49
CA LEU A 232 -2.00 25.15 -12.08
C LEU A 232 -0.86 26.01 -12.67
N PRO A 233 -1.08 27.33 -12.85
CA PRO A 233 0.02 28.28 -12.98
C PRO A 233 1.02 28.11 -11.83
N GLY A 234 2.31 28.04 -12.16
CA GLY A 234 3.39 27.83 -11.19
C GLY A 234 3.57 26.39 -10.71
N HIS A 235 2.92 25.40 -11.33
CA HIS A 235 3.11 23.99 -10.98
C HIS A 235 4.51 23.48 -11.37
N ILE A 236 5.25 22.95 -10.41
CA ILE A 236 6.61 22.44 -10.55
C ILE A 236 6.76 21.03 -9.97
N ASN A 237 7.68 20.26 -10.56
CA ASN A 237 8.03 18.91 -10.13
C ASN A 237 9.52 18.86 -9.76
N LEU A 238 9.96 17.78 -9.09
CA LEU A 238 11.38 17.56 -8.80
C LEU A 238 11.88 16.28 -9.44
N LEU A 239 13.04 16.33 -10.08
CA LEU A 239 13.82 15.14 -10.46
C LEU A 239 15.04 15.04 -9.53
N ALA A 240 15.03 14.03 -8.66
CA ALA A 240 16.04 13.80 -7.65
C ALA A 240 16.90 12.58 -8.02
N ARG A 241 18.21 12.76 -8.15
CA ARG A 241 19.16 11.67 -8.37
C ARG A 241 19.52 11.04 -7.03
N THR A 242 19.06 9.82 -6.79
CA THR A 242 19.23 9.09 -5.51
C THR A 242 20.41 8.11 -5.54
N GLY A 243 21.01 7.89 -6.70
CA GLY A 243 22.15 7.00 -6.90
C GLY A 243 22.79 7.19 -8.26
N PRO A 244 23.87 6.46 -8.60
CA PRO A 244 24.56 6.59 -9.88
C PRO A 244 23.67 6.34 -11.10
N THR A 245 22.67 5.46 -10.95
CA THR A 245 21.72 5.10 -12.01
C THR A 245 20.27 5.15 -11.55
N SER A 246 20.01 5.66 -10.35
CA SER A 246 18.65 5.74 -9.78
C SER A 246 18.25 7.19 -9.58
N SER A 247 17.04 7.49 -10.02
CA SER A 247 16.40 8.78 -9.83
C SER A 247 14.93 8.60 -9.51
N VAL A 248 14.40 9.50 -8.69
CA VAL A 248 13.00 9.60 -8.35
C VAL A 248 12.46 10.92 -8.89
N TYR A 249 11.28 10.87 -9.49
CA TYR A 249 10.56 12.03 -10.02
C TYR A 249 9.31 12.28 -9.17
N LEU A 250 9.34 13.37 -8.41
CA LEU A 250 8.25 13.81 -7.55
C LEU A 250 7.33 14.72 -8.38
N ALA A 251 6.19 14.17 -8.78
CA ALA A 251 5.37 14.72 -9.85
C ALA A 251 4.25 15.66 -9.39
N GLY A 252 4.09 15.88 -8.09
CA GLY A 252 2.99 16.69 -7.54
C GLY A 252 1.64 16.21 -8.07
N ASP A 253 0.84 17.17 -8.53
CA ASP A 253 -0.47 16.95 -9.14
C ASP A 253 -0.43 16.99 -10.68
N ALA A 254 0.75 16.75 -11.29
CA ALA A 254 0.83 16.60 -12.74
C ALA A 254 -0.09 15.47 -13.24
N CYS A 255 -0.36 14.48 -12.38
CA CYS A 255 -1.40 13.48 -12.57
C CYS A 255 -1.94 13.01 -11.20
N HIS A 256 -3.23 12.68 -11.13
CA HIS A 256 -3.89 12.29 -9.88
C HIS A 256 -4.18 10.78 -9.77
N ASP A 257 -3.97 10.01 -10.84
CA ASP A 257 -4.29 8.59 -10.87
C ASP A 257 -3.38 7.83 -11.84
N ARG A 258 -2.72 6.76 -11.36
CA ARG A 258 -1.80 5.95 -12.18
C ARG A 258 -2.47 5.29 -13.38
N ARG A 259 -3.79 5.10 -13.37
CA ARG A 259 -4.52 4.57 -14.54
C ARG A 259 -4.53 5.55 -15.70
N ILE A 260 -4.42 6.86 -15.45
CA ILE A 260 -4.22 7.86 -16.51
C ILE A 260 -2.81 7.71 -17.07
N MET A 261 -1.79 7.60 -16.21
CA MET A 261 -0.40 7.35 -16.63
C MET A 261 -0.24 6.07 -17.46
N ARG A 262 -1.00 5.01 -17.15
CA ARG A 262 -0.99 3.74 -17.90
C ARG A 262 -1.88 3.76 -19.16
N ASN A 263 -2.49 4.90 -19.49
CA ASN A 263 -3.46 5.05 -20.59
C ASN A 263 -4.71 4.14 -20.46
N GLU A 264 -5.05 3.72 -19.25
CA GLU A 264 -6.24 2.91 -18.94
C GLU A 264 -7.49 3.79 -18.70
N ARG A 265 -7.27 5.04 -18.31
CA ARG A 265 -8.29 6.06 -18.04
C ARG A 265 -7.89 7.40 -18.66
N GLN A 266 -8.87 8.26 -18.85
CA GLN A 266 -8.69 9.64 -19.29
C GLN A 266 -8.84 10.60 -18.10
N ILE A 267 -8.36 11.84 -18.25
CA ILE A 267 -8.61 12.92 -17.29
C ILE A 267 -10.13 13.19 -17.20
N GLY A 268 -10.64 13.25 -15.97
CA GLY A 268 -12.04 13.52 -15.68
C GLY A 268 -12.45 14.96 -16.03
N GLU A 269 -13.62 15.11 -16.64
CA GLU A 269 -14.28 16.39 -16.89
C GLU A 269 -15.72 16.32 -16.36
N TRP A 270 -16.21 17.45 -15.83
CA TRP A 270 -17.57 17.54 -15.29
C TRP A 270 -18.22 18.88 -15.66
N LEU A 271 -19.53 19.00 -15.45
CA LEU A 271 -20.25 20.26 -15.61
C LEU A 271 -20.43 20.94 -14.26
N ASP A 272 -20.17 22.25 -14.19
CA ASP A 272 -20.55 23.08 -13.04
C ASP A 272 -22.06 23.34 -12.99
N GLU A 273 -22.52 24.04 -11.95
CA GLU A 273 -23.93 24.42 -11.76
C GLU A 273 -24.48 25.32 -12.89
N HIS A 274 -23.60 25.91 -13.70
CA HIS A 274 -23.92 26.78 -14.83
C HIS A 274 -23.77 26.08 -16.19
N GLY A 275 -23.44 24.78 -16.21
CA GLY A 275 -23.29 23.99 -17.42
C GLY A 275 -21.96 24.18 -18.16
N HIS A 276 -20.94 24.77 -17.52
CA HIS A 276 -19.60 24.84 -18.08
C HIS A 276 -18.81 23.58 -17.80
N ILE A 277 -17.96 23.18 -18.75
CA ILE A 277 -17.01 22.09 -18.57
C ILE A 277 -15.91 22.55 -17.62
N CYS A 278 -15.66 21.74 -16.59
CA CYS A 278 -14.61 21.89 -15.60
C CYS A 278 -13.67 20.69 -15.64
N CYS A 279 -12.42 20.94 -15.28
CA CYS A 279 -11.34 19.97 -15.15
C CYS A 279 -10.58 20.29 -13.86
N ILE A 280 -9.91 19.31 -13.27
CA ILE A 280 -9.01 19.55 -12.14
C ILE A 280 -7.76 20.33 -12.58
N HIS A 281 -7.37 20.16 -13.84
CA HIS A 281 -6.26 20.88 -14.46
C HIS A 281 -6.75 22.17 -15.12
N ALA A 282 -6.07 23.28 -14.84
CA ALA A 282 -6.33 24.59 -15.45
C ALA A 282 -6.22 24.56 -16.99
N ASP A 283 -5.26 23.81 -17.52
CA ASP A 283 -5.11 23.50 -18.94
C ASP A 283 -4.91 21.99 -19.12
N LYS A 284 -6.01 21.30 -19.47
CA LYS A 284 -6.03 19.86 -19.70
C LYS A 284 -5.04 19.43 -20.77
N LYS A 285 -4.89 20.19 -21.87
CA LYS A 285 -4.04 19.81 -22.99
C LYS A 285 -2.56 19.91 -22.60
N LEU A 286 -2.19 20.95 -21.86
CA LEU A 286 -0.83 21.04 -21.31
C LEU A 286 -0.58 19.96 -20.25
N ALA A 287 -1.57 19.62 -19.43
CA ALA A 287 -1.45 18.52 -18.46
C ALA A 287 -1.20 17.17 -19.16
N GLU A 288 -1.93 16.87 -20.24
CA GLU A 288 -1.70 15.67 -21.07
C GLU A 288 -0.26 15.63 -21.64
N GLN A 289 0.25 16.75 -22.14
CA GLN A 289 1.64 16.83 -22.62
C GLN A 289 2.67 16.64 -21.49
N THR A 290 2.38 17.15 -20.30
CA THR A 290 3.23 16.94 -19.12
C THR A 290 3.23 15.46 -18.72
N ILE A 291 2.06 14.82 -18.71
CA ILE A 291 1.89 13.38 -18.46
C ILE A 291 2.71 12.54 -19.46
N GLU A 292 2.66 12.85 -20.76
CA GLU A 292 3.44 12.16 -21.79
C GLU A 292 4.97 12.22 -21.54
N ARG A 293 5.47 13.37 -21.06
CA ARG A 293 6.89 13.53 -20.69
C ARG A 293 7.23 12.68 -19.47
N ILE A 294 6.35 12.62 -18.49
CA ILE A 294 6.53 11.81 -17.27
C ILE A 294 6.49 10.32 -17.62
N GLN A 295 5.58 9.88 -18.50
CA GLN A 295 5.53 8.50 -19.01
C GLN A 295 6.86 8.11 -19.67
N THR A 296 7.45 9.03 -20.44
CA THR A 296 8.75 8.81 -21.06
C THR A 296 9.85 8.62 -19.99
N LEU A 297 9.85 9.42 -18.92
CA LEU A 297 10.79 9.23 -17.80
C LEU A 297 10.63 7.86 -17.14
N GLU A 298 9.39 7.47 -16.82
CA GLU A 298 9.09 6.18 -16.20
C GLU A 298 9.54 5.01 -17.09
N SER A 299 9.31 5.10 -18.40
CA SER A 299 9.76 4.08 -19.36
C SER A 299 11.28 3.96 -19.45
N ASN A 300 12.02 5.02 -19.09
CA ASN A 300 13.47 5.03 -19.02
C ASN A 300 14.01 4.57 -17.64
N GLY A 301 13.13 4.08 -16.75
CA GLY A 301 13.50 3.53 -15.45
C GLY A 301 13.58 4.54 -14.31
N VAL A 302 13.06 5.76 -14.49
CA VAL A 302 12.91 6.73 -13.40
C VAL A 302 11.68 6.37 -12.58
N GLU A 303 11.81 6.29 -11.26
CA GLU A 303 10.67 6.04 -10.38
C GLU A 303 9.80 7.30 -10.27
N VAL A 304 8.51 7.20 -10.60
CA VAL A 304 7.58 8.35 -10.59
C VAL A 304 6.60 8.22 -9.42
N ILE A 305 6.49 9.29 -8.63
CA ILE A 305 5.59 9.38 -7.48
C ILE A 305 4.72 10.64 -7.60
N PHE A 306 3.39 10.46 -7.57
CA PHE A 306 2.41 11.55 -7.52
C PHE A 306 2.06 11.91 -6.08
N ALA A 307 1.57 13.13 -5.83
CA ALA A 307 1.20 13.57 -4.48
C ALA A 307 0.09 12.70 -3.85
N HIS A 308 -0.78 12.14 -4.69
CA HIS A 308 -1.93 11.31 -4.29
C HIS A 308 -1.79 9.85 -4.72
N ASP A 309 -0.55 9.36 -4.84
CA ASP A 309 -0.28 7.99 -5.26
C ASP A 309 -0.62 6.97 -4.15
N PHE A 310 -1.86 6.48 -4.18
CA PHE A 310 -2.34 5.47 -3.24
C PHE A 310 -1.67 4.09 -3.43
N GLU A 311 -1.04 3.80 -4.58
CA GLU A 311 -0.34 2.52 -4.77
C GLU A 311 0.96 2.47 -3.95
N LEU A 312 1.58 3.63 -3.67
CA LEU A 312 2.78 3.73 -2.85
C LEU A 312 2.54 3.28 -1.39
N GLU A 313 1.48 3.76 -0.75
CA GLU A 313 1.18 3.43 0.65
C GLU A 313 0.56 2.04 0.83
N GLN A 314 -0.17 1.52 -0.18
CA GLN A 314 -0.71 0.15 -0.15
C GLN A 314 0.40 -0.92 -0.01
N TRP A 315 1.64 -0.56 -0.31
CA TRP A 315 2.78 -1.46 -0.19
C TRP A 315 3.42 -1.52 1.21
N ASP A 316 3.13 -0.61 2.16
CA ASP A 316 3.99 -0.49 3.37
C ASP A 316 3.30 -0.30 4.73
N GLU A 317 2.06 0.21 4.83
CA GLU A 317 1.49 0.58 6.16
C GLU A 317 1.47 -0.56 7.19
N SER A 318 1.34 -1.80 6.73
CA SER A 318 1.26 -2.97 7.61
C SER A 318 2.61 -3.44 8.15
N TRP A 319 3.69 -3.33 7.35
CA TRP A 319 5.02 -3.80 7.71
C TRP A 319 5.82 -2.73 8.46
N GLU A 320 5.71 -1.48 8.03
CA GLU A 320 6.32 -0.34 8.71
C GLU A 320 5.84 -0.22 10.15
N SER A 321 4.55 -0.45 10.40
CA SER A 321 3.97 -0.43 11.74
C SER A 321 4.43 -1.60 12.62
N ILE A 322 4.63 -2.79 12.06
CA ILE A 322 5.22 -3.93 12.79
C ILE A 322 6.68 -3.63 13.14
N ALA A 323 7.44 -3.05 12.21
CA ALA A 323 8.81 -2.62 12.45
C ALA A 323 8.89 -1.54 13.55
N LYS A 324 7.95 -0.58 13.56
CA LYS A 324 7.83 0.47 14.59
C LYS A 324 7.43 -0.08 15.96
N LEU A 325 6.57 -1.10 16.02
CA LEU A 325 6.11 -1.70 17.29
C LEU A 325 7.10 -2.72 17.88
N GLY A 326 7.94 -3.35 17.05
CA GLY A 326 8.97 -4.28 17.51
C GLY A 326 9.82 -4.83 16.37
N LEU A 327 11.04 -4.31 16.25
CA LEU A 327 12.01 -4.73 15.23
C LEU A 327 12.31 -6.24 15.27
N GLU A 328 12.36 -6.85 16.46
CA GLU A 328 12.56 -8.30 16.62
C GLU A 328 11.41 -9.13 16.03
N LEU A 329 10.16 -8.67 16.17
CA LEU A 329 8.99 -9.33 15.60
C LEU A 329 8.95 -9.15 14.08
N PHE A 330 9.32 -7.98 13.59
CA PHE A 330 9.46 -7.71 12.16
C PHE A 330 10.50 -8.63 11.51
N GLU A 331 11.71 -8.69 12.07
CA GLU A 331 12.79 -9.54 11.57
C GLU A 331 12.39 -11.02 11.61
N ALA A 332 11.77 -11.49 12.69
CA ALA A 332 11.26 -12.85 12.79
C ALA A 332 10.16 -13.14 11.74
N SER A 333 9.27 -12.19 11.48
CA SER A 333 8.17 -12.32 10.51
C SER A 333 8.70 -12.37 9.08
N VAL A 334 9.65 -11.49 8.73
CA VAL A 334 10.34 -11.51 7.42
C VAL A 334 11.08 -12.82 7.22
N ASN A 335 11.80 -13.29 8.25
CA ASN A 335 12.51 -14.56 8.20
C ASN A 335 11.57 -15.75 8.01
N LEU A 336 10.41 -15.75 8.68
CA LEU A 336 9.39 -16.78 8.54
C LEU A 336 8.80 -16.80 7.12
N ILE A 337 8.43 -15.64 6.58
CA ILE A 337 7.91 -15.52 5.20
C ILE A 337 8.95 -15.94 4.16
N ALA A 338 10.23 -15.70 4.43
CA ALA A 338 11.29 -16.05 3.52
C ALA A 338 11.59 -17.56 3.45
N VAL A 339 11.09 -18.39 4.38
CA VAL A 339 11.44 -19.83 4.41
C VAL A 339 11.02 -20.56 3.13
N PRO A 340 9.75 -20.50 2.66
CA PRO A 340 9.36 -21.11 1.39
C PRO A 340 10.17 -20.55 0.20
N LYS A 341 10.41 -19.24 0.18
CA LYS A 341 11.15 -18.55 -0.89
C LYS A 341 12.63 -18.96 -0.96
N LYS A 342 13.22 -19.37 0.18
CA LYS A 342 14.60 -19.87 0.27
C LYS A 342 14.69 -21.34 -0.15
N LYS A 343 13.70 -22.16 0.22
CA LYS A 343 13.67 -23.60 -0.06
C LYS A 343 13.38 -23.93 -1.51
N LYS A 344 12.42 -23.23 -2.11
CA LYS A 344 12.04 -23.35 -3.54
C LYS A 344 11.70 -24.77 -3.98
N TYR A 345 11.05 -25.57 -3.12
CA TYR A 345 10.51 -26.87 -3.55
C TYR A 345 9.32 -26.67 -4.48
N LEU A 346 8.54 -25.60 -4.30
CA LEU A 346 7.56 -25.11 -5.27
C LEU A 346 8.17 -24.01 -6.14
N SER A 347 7.70 -23.89 -7.38
CA SER A 347 8.05 -22.74 -8.23
C SER A 347 7.44 -21.44 -7.68
N PRO A 348 8.05 -20.27 -7.93
CA PRO A 348 7.49 -18.99 -7.51
C PRO A 348 6.02 -18.81 -7.91
N LYS A 349 5.67 -19.14 -9.16
CA LYS A 349 4.29 -19.14 -9.63
C LYS A 349 3.36 -19.98 -8.74
N ILE A 350 3.75 -21.20 -8.39
CA ILE A 350 2.91 -22.08 -7.54
C ILE A 350 2.83 -21.55 -6.11
N GLN A 351 3.92 -21.00 -5.56
CA GLN A 351 3.90 -20.35 -4.24
C GLN A 351 2.86 -19.23 -4.20
N GLU A 352 2.84 -18.35 -5.21
CA GLU A 352 1.88 -17.25 -5.30
C GLU A 352 0.43 -17.77 -5.47
N LEU A 353 0.21 -18.85 -6.23
CA LEU A 353 -1.11 -19.50 -6.31
C LEU A 353 -1.58 -20.08 -4.95
N MET A 354 -0.68 -20.63 -4.13
CA MET A 354 -1.03 -21.08 -2.78
C MET A 354 -1.41 -19.91 -1.87
N TRP A 355 -0.69 -18.79 -1.98
CA TRP A 355 -1.05 -17.57 -1.26
C TRP A 355 -2.44 -17.05 -1.63
N ILE A 356 -2.75 -17.00 -2.93
CA ILE A 356 -4.10 -16.63 -3.41
C ILE A 356 -5.14 -17.59 -2.82
N ALA A 357 -4.86 -18.90 -2.83
CA ALA A 357 -5.81 -19.90 -2.30
C ALA A 357 -6.13 -19.65 -0.82
N VAL A 358 -5.11 -19.33 -0.03
CA VAL A 358 -5.25 -19.06 1.40
C VAL A 358 -5.98 -17.74 1.64
N ASP A 359 -5.61 -16.67 0.92
CA ASP A 359 -6.20 -15.33 1.10
C ASP A 359 -7.63 -15.19 0.55
N ALA A 360 -7.95 -15.90 -0.54
CA ALA A 360 -9.27 -15.91 -1.16
C ALA A 360 -10.25 -16.87 -0.49
N ALA A 361 -9.77 -17.75 0.39
CA ALA A 361 -10.61 -18.64 1.19
C ALA A 361 -11.76 -17.88 1.84
N SER A 362 -12.99 -18.37 1.68
CA SER A 362 -14.20 -17.76 2.28
C SER A 362 -14.12 -17.62 3.82
N THR A 363 -13.28 -18.44 4.47
CA THR A 363 -13.00 -18.41 5.91
C THR A 363 -11.99 -17.33 6.33
N HIS A 364 -11.35 -16.63 5.38
CA HIS A 364 -10.29 -15.66 5.65
C HIS A 364 -10.47 -14.32 4.89
N LEU A 365 -10.69 -14.36 3.56
CA LEU A 365 -11.05 -13.20 2.72
C LEU A 365 -10.16 -11.95 2.91
N TYR A 366 -8.85 -12.11 2.79
CA TYR A 366 -7.89 -11.01 2.97
C TYR A 366 -7.55 -10.30 1.64
N VAL A 367 -8.42 -9.37 1.24
CA VAL A 367 -8.36 -8.66 -0.06
C VAL A 367 -6.98 -8.07 -0.41
N PRO A 368 -6.24 -7.40 0.51
CA PRO A 368 -4.91 -6.87 0.18
C PRO A 368 -3.93 -7.96 -0.25
N GLY A 369 -3.96 -9.12 0.42
CA GLY A 369 -3.15 -10.29 0.06
C GLY A 369 -3.58 -10.88 -1.28
N ILE A 370 -4.88 -11.02 -1.51
CA ILE A 370 -5.43 -11.49 -2.81
C ILE A 370 -4.88 -10.66 -3.96
N CYS A 371 -4.99 -9.32 -3.90
CA CYS A 371 -4.50 -8.43 -4.95
C CYS A 371 -2.99 -8.58 -5.15
N LYS A 372 -2.21 -8.52 -4.06
CA LYS A 372 -0.75 -8.64 -4.09
C LYS A 372 -0.28 -9.94 -4.74
N HIS A 373 -0.88 -11.06 -4.36
CA HIS A 373 -0.47 -12.37 -4.81
C HIS A 373 -0.95 -12.67 -6.24
N ILE A 374 -2.08 -12.09 -6.68
CA ILE A 374 -2.49 -12.10 -8.09
C ILE A 374 -1.47 -11.35 -8.96
N ASP A 375 -1.05 -10.15 -8.58
CA ASP A 375 -0.06 -9.38 -9.33
C ASP A 375 1.30 -10.09 -9.39
N ALA A 376 1.73 -10.68 -8.27
CA ALA A 376 2.94 -11.48 -8.22
C ALA A 376 2.85 -12.74 -9.09
N ALA A 377 1.71 -13.45 -9.06
CA ALA A 377 1.49 -14.61 -9.91
C ALA A 377 1.53 -14.25 -11.40
N PHE A 378 0.97 -13.10 -11.82
CA PHE A 378 1.08 -12.63 -13.21
C PHE A 378 2.52 -12.32 -13.61
N LYS A 379 3.32 -11.71 -12.72
CA LYS A 379 4.75 -11.46 -12.96
C LYS A 379 5.54 -12.76 -13.16
N GLU A 380 5.14 -13.83 -12.47
CA GLU A 380 5.73 -15.17 -12.59
C GLU A 380 5.10 -16.01 -13.73
N GLY A 381 4.25 -15.41 -14.57
CA GLY A 381 3.69 -16.03 -15.78
C GLY A 381 2.43 -16.87 -15.55
N ALA A 382 1.68 -16.65 -14.47
CA ALA A 382 0.34 -17.21 -14.32
C ALA A 382 -0.63 -16.59 -15.33
N THR A 383 -1.59 -17.39 -15.78
CA THR A 383 -2.65 -16.97 -16.69
C THR A 383 -3.92 -16.59 -15.90
N PRO A 384 -4.79 -15.73 -16.44
CA PRO A 384 -6.08 -15.44 -15.80
C PRO A 384 -6.92 -16.70 -15.54
N ALA A 385 -6.80 -17.71 -16.39
CA ALA A 385 -7.49 -18.99 -16.22
C ALA A 385 -7.01 -19.75 -14.97
N GLU A 386 -5.69 -19.78 -14.71
CA GLU A 386 -5.12 -20.37 -13.50
C GLU A 386 -5.60 -19.65 -12.23
N ILE A 387 -5.66 -18.32 -12.25
CA ILE A 387 -6.11 -17.51 -11.11
C ILE A 387 -7.59 -17.78 -10.80
N ILE A 388 -8.45 -17.77 -11.82
CA ILE A 388 -9.88 -18.07 -11.66
C ILE A 388 -10.08 -19.50 -11.15
N GLU A 389 -9.31 -20.47 -11.67
CA GLU A 389 -9.39 -21.86 -11.21
C GLU A 389 -8.98 -22.03 -9.74
N VAL A 390 -8.04 -21.22 -9.22
CA VAL A 390 -7.72 -21.18 -7.78
C VAL A 390 -8.92 -20.64 -6.98
N ILE A 391 -9.51 -19.52 -7.40
CA ILE A 391 -10.64 -18.89 -6.69
C ILE A 391 -11.86 -19.83 -6.67
N GLU A 392 -12.20 -20.44 -7.81
CA GLU A 392 -13.28 -21.45 -7.94
C GLU A 392 -13.11 -22.60 -6.92
N LYS A 393 -11.88 -22.91 -6.49
CA LYS A 393 -11.57 -24.00 -5.56
C LYS A 393 -11.60 -23.59 -4.08
N THR A 394 -11.65 -22.30 -3.77
CA THR A 394 -11.60 -21.75 -2.40
C THR A 394 -12.99 -21.49 -1.77
N GLU A 395 -14.05 -21.89 -2.47
CA GLU A 395 -15.44 -21.75 -2.03
C GLU A 395 -15.93 -23.07 -1.41
N GLU A 396 -16.28 -23.06 -0.13
CA GLU A 396 -16.98 -24.18 0.52
C GLU A 396 -18.03 -23.69 1.54
N GLY A 397 -19.13 -24.44 1.65
CA GLY A 397 -20.15 -24.27 2.68
C GLY A 397 -20.05 -25.39 3.72
N ILE A 398 -20.03 -25.03 5.01
CA ILE A 398 -19.98 -25.96 6.15
C ILE A 398 -21.41 -26.19 6.67
N TYR A 399 -21.83 -27.45 6.85
CA TYR A 399 -23.10 -27.80 7.50
C TYR A 399 -22.92 -28.94 8.54
N ASP A 400 -23.57 -28.79 9.68
CA ASP A 400 -23.60 -29.79 10.76
C ASP A 400 -24.52 -30.99 10.43
N THR A 401 -24.19 -32.14 11.02
CA THR A 401 -24.88 -33.43 10.86
C THR A 401 -26.37 -33.38 11.23
N HIS A 402 -27.23 -34.04 10.44
CA HIS A 402 -28.69 -34.08 10.63
C HIS A 402 -29.21 -35.52 10.83
N ASP A 403 -30.32 -35.68 11.57
CA ASP A 403 -30.90 -36.95 12.05
C ASP A 403 -31.44 -37.93 10.98
N THR A 404 -31.16 -37.76 9.68
CA THR A 404 -31.73 -38.60 8.60
C THR A 404 -30.89 -39.85 8.25
N VAL A 405 -29.92 -40.21 9.07
CA VAL A 405 -28.97 -41.32 8.87
C VAL A 405 -29.70 -42.66 8.71
N GLY A 406 -29.45 -43.37 7.60
CA GLY A 406 -29.73 -44.81 7.45
C GLY A 406 -30.87 -45.25 6.52
N LYS A 407 -31.45 -44.37 5.70
CA LYS A 407 -32.42 -44.80 4.66
C LYS A 407 -31.70 -45.18 3.34
N PRO A 408 -32.12 -46.24 2.63
CA PRO A 408 -31.58 -46.57 1.31
C PRO A 408 -31.82 -45.42 0.33
N PHE A 409 -30.81 -45.09 -0.47
CA PHE A 409 -30.95 -44.11 -1.55
C PHE A 409 -31.86 -44.63 -2.65
N ASP A 410 -32.64 -43.73 -3.23
CA ASP A 410 -33.37 -43.98 -4.46
C ASP A 410 -32.43 -43.95 -5.67
N GLU A 411 -32.91 -44.43 -6.81
CA GLU A 411 -32.11 -44.58 -8.04
C GLU A 411 -31.45 -43.26 -8.49
N LYS A 412 -32.12 -42.11 -8.25
CA LYS A 412 -31.57 -40.77 -8.52
C LYS A 412 -30.36 -40.44 -7.64
N ARG A 413 -30.43 -40.73 -6.33
CA ARG A 413 -29.32 -40.50 -5.41
C ARG A 413 -28.16 -41.45 -5.65
N GLU A 414 -28.40 -42.73 -5.94
CA GLU A 414 -27.33 -43.66 -6.29
C GLU A 414 -26.57 -43.24 -7.56
N LYS A 415 -27.29 -42.71 -8.57
CA LYS A 415 -26.65 -42.12 -9.76
C LYS A 415 -25.79 -40.91 -9.41
N LEU A 416 -26.30 -39.99 -8.60
CA LEU A 416 -25.56 -38.81 -8.12
C LEU A 416 -24.29 -39.19 -7.33
N LYS A 417 -24.39 -40.21 -6.47
CA LYS A 417 -23.25 -40.77 -5.73
C LYS A 417 -22.20 -41.36 -6.67
N ALA A 418 -22.61 -42.10 -7.69
CA ALA A 418 -21.72 -42.65 -8.70
C ALA A 418 -21.02 -41.55 -9.52
N ASP A 419 -21.77 -40.54 -9.97
CA ASP A 419 -21.26 -39.41 -10.75
C ASP A 419 -20.28 -38.56 -9.93
N PHE A 420 -20.58 -38.30 -8.65
CA PHE A 420 -19.67 -37.60 -7.73
C PHE A 420 -18.38 -38.40 -7.48
N THR A 421 -18.50 -39.70 -7.21
CA THR A 421 -17.35 -40.57 -6.97
C THR A 421 -16.45 -40.64 -8.21
N LYS A 422 -17.06 -40.66 -9.42
CA LYS A 422 -16.35 -40.63 -10.69
C LYS A 422 -15.62 -39.30 -10.92
N ASN A 423 -16.28 -38.17 -10.71
CA ASN A 423 -15.72 -36.85 -10.98
C ASN A 423 -14.67 -36.40 -9.95
N ARG A 424 -14.87 -36.73 -8.67
CA ARG A 424 -14.00 -36.28 -7.55
C ARG A 424 -12.97 -37.34 -7.14
N GLY A 425 -13.13 -38.58 -7.61
CA GLY A 425 -12.24 -39.71 -7.36
C GLY A 425 -12.33 -40.29 -5.93
N CYS A 426 -13.30 -39.84 -5.12
CA CYS A 426 -13.51 -40.31 -3.75
C CYS A 426 -14.95 -40.04 -3.28
N TRP A 427 -15.42 -40.87 -2.35
CA TRP A 427 -16.68 -40.69 -1.63
C TRP A 427 -16.39 -40.53 -0.14
N HIS A 428 -16.90 -39.46 0.48
CA HIS A 428 -16.74 -39.23 1.92
C HIS A 428 -18.08 -39.42 2.64
N PRO A 429 -18.11 -39.99 3.86
CA PRO A 429 -19.36 -40.19 4.62
C PRO A 429 -20.25 -38.94 4.76
N PHE A 430 -19.68 -37.74 4.91
CA PHE A 430 -20.45 -36.49 4.94
C PHE A 430 -21.30 -36.26 3.67
N CYS A 431 -20.85 -36.75 2.50
CA CYS A 431 -21.61 -36.65 1.25
C CYS A 431 -22.88 -37.51 1.28
N GLU A 432 -22.94 -38.53 2.15
CA GLU A 432 -24.17 -39.32 2.31
C GLU A 432 -25.28 -38.49 2.94
N ASP A 433 -24.97 -37.72 3.98
CA ASP A 433 -25.96 -36.89 4.67
C ASP A 433 -26.45 -35.76 3.77
N PHE A 434 -25.54 -35.14 3.03
CA PHE A 434 -25.83 -34.06 2.10
C PHE A 434 -26.73 -34.53 0.95
N LEU A 435 -26.43 -35.69 0.35
CA LEU A 435 -27.22 -36.30 -0.71
C LEU A 435 -28.58 -36.83 -0.20
N ALA A 436 -28.64 -37.28 1.05
CA ALA A 436 -29.87 -37.72 1.69
C ALA A 436 -30.87 -36.55 1.83
N LEU A 437 -30.39 -35.41 2.33
CA LEU A 437 -31.19 -34.24 2.67
C LEU A 437 -31.70 -33.49 1.44
N ASP A 438 -30.82 -33.17 0.49
CA ASP A 438 -31.19 -32.35 -0.67
C ASP A 438 -30.46 -32.83 -1.95
N PRO A 439 -31.06 -33.77 -2.71
CA PRO A 439 -30.45 -34.28 -3.93
C PRO A 439 -30.44 -33.26 -5.07
N GLU A 440 -31.27 -32.20 -5.01
CA GLU A 440 -31.30 -31.17 -6.05
C GLU A 440 -30.15 -30.18 -5.83
N PHE A 441 -29.97 -29.73 -4.59
CA PHE A 441 -28.81 -28.92 -4.24
C PHE A 441 -27.49 -29.72 -4.35
N PHE A 442 -27.48 -31.02 -4.02
CA PHE A 442 -26.32 -31.89 -4.26
C PHE A 442 -25.94 -32.00 -5.74
N GLN A 443 -26.93 -32.08 -6.64
CA GLN A 443 -26.70 -32.11 -8.09
C GLN A 443 -26.04 -30.82 -8.57
N GLU A 444 -26.51 -29.66 -8.10
CA GLU A 444 -25.92 -28.37 -8.48
C GLU A 444 -24.56 -28.15 -7.82
N TYR A 445 -24.35 -28.60 -6.58
CA TYR A 445 -23.03 -28.62 -5.95
C TYR A 445 -22.07 -29.55 -6.70
N LEU A 446 -22.52 -30.71 -7.17
CA LEU A 446 -21.73 -31.60 -8.02
C LEU A 446 -21.35 -30.91 -9.34
N ASN A 447 -22.29 -30.21 -9.98
CA ASN A 447 -22.05 -29.45 -11.21
C ASN A 447 -20.98 -28.38 -10.96
N PHE A 448 -21.18 -27.55 -9.93
CA PHE A 448 -20.28 -26.47 -9.52
C PHE A 448 -18.88 -26.99 -9.14
N SER A 449 -18.81 -27.93 -8.19
CA SER A 449 -17.55 -28.45 -7.65
C SER A 449 -16.78 -29.38 -8.60
N SER A 450 -17.37 -29.77 -9.75
CA SER A 450 -16.71 -30.54 -10.81
C SER A 450 -16.14 -29.64 -11.91
N VAL A 451 -16.51 -28.36 -12.00
CA VAL A 451 -16.02 -27.44 -13.04
C VAL A 451 -14.48 -27.42 -13.11
N PRO A 452 -13.74 -27.33 -12.00
CA PRO A 452 -12.28 -27.34 -12.05
C PRO A 452 -11.69 -28.71 -12.42
N GLN A 453 -12.38 -29.82 -12.13
CA GLN A 453 -11.93 -31.18 -12.45
C GLN A 453 -12.21 -31.56 -13.92
N LEU A 454 -13.26 -31.02 -14.52
CA LEU A 454 -13.65 -31.31 -15.92
C LEU A 454 -12.81 -30.51 -16.94
N LYS A 455 -12.14 -29.45 -16.47
CA LYS A 455 -11.14 -28.68 -17.22
C LYS A 455 -9.77 -29.38 -17.11
N ASP A 456 -9.51 -30.42 -17.91
CA ASP A 456 -8.20 -31.08 -17.95
C ASP A 456 -7.22 -30.37 -18.90
N VAL A 457 -5.92 -30.42 -18.60
CA VAL A 457 -4.84 -30.03 -19.52
C VAL A 457 -4.45 -31.27 -20.32
N ASP A 458 -4.54 -31.23 -21.64
CA ASP A 458 -3.95 -32.30 -22.46
C ASP A 458 -2.41 -32.28 -22.32
N SER A 459 -1.75 -33.40 -22.62
CA SER A 459 -0.29 -33.54 -22.58
C SER A 459 0.47 -32.64 -23.58
N SER A 460 -0.23 -31.77 -24.30
CA SER A 460 0.30 -30.75 -25.20
C SER A 460 0.06 -29.30 -24.72
N GLY A 461 -0.55 -29.10 -23.53
CA GLY A 461 -0.82 -27.77 -22.97
C GLY A 461 -2.03 -27.04 -23.58
N LYS A 462 -2.94 -27.74 -24.26
CA LYS A 462 -4.09 -27.18 -25.00
C LYS A 462 -5.46 -27.64 -24.49
N GLY A 463 -5.53 -28.12 -23.25
CA GLY A 463 -6.79 -28.37 -22.58
C GLY A 463 -7.46 -27.10 -22.06
N CYS A 464 -8.74 -27.17 -21.67
CA CYS A 464 -9.52 -26.04 -21.17
C CYS A 464 -9.30 -25.74 -19.66
N GLY A 465 -8.40 -26.48 -18.99
CA GLY A 465 -7.94 -26.18 -17.63
C GLY A 465 -6.59 -25.49 -17.59
N GLY A 466 -6.39 -24.64 -16.57
CA GLY A 466 -5.15 -23.91 -16.37
C GLY A 466 -4.17 -24.66 -15.48
N LEU A 467 -4.65 -25.43 -14.49
CA LEU A 467 -3.82 -26.07 -13.48
C LEU A 467 -3.57 -27.56 -13.74
N GLU A 468 -2.35 -28.03 -13.47
CA GLU A 468 -2.06 -29.47 -13.47
C GLU A 468 -2.69 -30.18 -12.25
N PRO A 469 -3.02 -31.48 -12.33
CA PRO A 469 -3.69 -32.21 -11.24
C PRO A 469 -2.98 -32.11 -9.88
N LYS A 470 -1.64 -32.11 -9.86
CA LYS A 470 -0.86 -31.92 -8.63
C LYS A 470 -1.17 -30.57 -7.98
N VAL A 471 -1.10 -29.48 -8.76
CA VAL A 471 -1.34 -28.11 -8.27
C VAL A 471 -2.80 -27.93 -7.83
N LYS A 472 -3.76 -28.55 -8.52
CA LYS A 472 -5.17 -28.53 -8.11
C LYS A 472 -5.36 -29.09 -6.70
N GLU A 473 -4.66 -30.18 -6.37
CA GLU A 473 -4.72 -30.81 -5.05
C GLU A 473 -3.90 -30.02 -4.01
N SER A 474 -2.82 -29.36 -4.43
CA SER A 474 -2.05 -28.42 -3.59
C SER A 474 -2.88 -27.22 -3.14
N VAL A 475 -3.74 -26.66 -4.00
CA VAL A 475 -4.68 -25.57 -3.66
C VAL A 475 -5.60 -26.00 -2.51
N TYR A 476 -6.17 -27.20 -2.58
CA TYR A 476 -7.01 -27.75 -1.50
C TYR A 476 -6.20 -27.97 -0.22
N CYS A 477 -4.97 -28.46 -0.31
CA CYS A 477 -4.09 -28.58 0.86
C CYS A 477 -3.82 -27.22 1.53
N ALA A 478 -3.55 -26.17 0.74
CA ALA A 478 -3.27 -24.83 1.26
C ALA A 478 -4.49 -24.25 1.99
N PHE A 479 -5.66 -24.40 1.39
CA PHE A 479 -6.94 -24.02 1.96
C PHE A 479 -7.25 -24.80 3.26
N ASP A 480 -7.22 -26.14 3.23
CA ASP A 480 -7.56 -26.98 4.38
C ASP A 480 -6.60 -26.82 5.56
N ALA A 481 -5.33 -26.47 5.28
CA ALA A 481 -4.31 -26.24 6.28
C ALA A 481 -4.34 -24.82 6.87
N ALA A 482 -5.06 -23.89 6.25
CA ALA A 482 -5.14 -22.52 6.74
C ALA A 482 -5.69 -22.49 8.17
N ALA A 483 -5.10 -21.66 9.04
CA ALA A 483 -5.48 -21.57 10.45
C ALA A 483 -6.96 -21.16 10.67
N THR A 484 -7.57 -20.52 9.67
CA THR A 484 -8.98 -20.13 9.65
C THR A 484 -9.93 -21.27 9.31
N HIS A 485 -9.42 -22.42 8.83
CA HIS A 485 -10.22 -23.56 8.42
C HIS A 485 -9.86 -24.86 9.15
N LEU A 486 -8.59 -25.29 9.10
CA LEU A 486 -8.06 -26.48 9.77
C LEU A 486 -8.88 -27.76 9.58
N TYR A 487 -9.30 -28.03 8.34
CA TYR A 487 -10.12 -29.20 8.01
C TYR A 487 -9.27 -30.46 7.79
N VAL A 488 -8.96 -31.15 8.90
CA VAL A 488 -8.05 -32.31 8.92
C VAL A 488 -8.46 -33.47 7.99
N PRO A 489 -9.76 -33.85 7.84
CA PRO A 489 -10.15 -34.92 6.93
C PRO A 489 -9.84 -34.61 5.46
N GLY A 490 -10.16 -33.38 5.00
CA GLY A 490 -9.86 -32.89 3.66
C GLY A 490 -8.36 -32.83 3.42
N LEU A 491 -7.61 -32.21 4.34
CA LEU A 491 -6.16 -32.08 4.23
C LEU A 491 -5.48 -33.44 4.04
N LYS A 492 -5.86 -34.45 4.83
CA LYS A 492 -5.31 -35.81 4.71
C LYS A 492 -5.63 -36.47 3.37
N LEU A 493 -6.80 -36.20 2.80
CA LEU A 493 -7.21 -36.72 1.50
C LEU A 493 -6.41 -36.05 0.38
N HIS A 494 -6.31 -34.72 0.39
CA HIS A 494 -5.64 -33.95 -0.64
C HIS A 494 -4.12 -34.17 -0.61
N MET A 495 -3.49 -34.27 0.56
CA MET A 495 -2.06 -34.63 0.67
C MET A 495 -1.76 -36.00 0.02
N LYS A 496 -2.63 -37.00 0.22
CA LYS A 496 -2.48 -38.32 -0.44
C LYS A 496 -2.57 -38.21 -1.95
N LYS A 497 -3.43 -37.33 -2.46
CA LYS A 497 -3.58 -37.10 -3.90
C LYS A 497 -2.38 -36.33 -4.48
N VAL A 498 -1.84 -35.33 -3.78
CA VAL A 498 -0.59 -34.65 -4.18
C VAL A 498 0.54 -35.66 -4.36
N LEU A 499 0.75 -36.56 -3.38
CA LEU A 499 1.76 -37.62 -3.47
C LEU A 499 1.48 -38.59 -4.65
N LYS A 500 0.21 -38.94 -4.87
CA LYS A 500 -0.19 -39.80 -6.00
C LYS A 500 0.12 -39.16 -7.35
N TYR A 501 0.01 -37.84 -7.48
CA TYR A 501 0.33 -37.09 -8.69
C TYR A 501 1.82 -36.72 -8.80
N GLY A 502 2.70 -37.38 -8.04
CA GLY A 502 4.15 -37.22 -8.13
C GLY A 502 4.71 -36.05 -7.32
N GLY A 503 3.90 -35.45 -6.43
CA GLY A 503 4.38 -34.45 -5.50
C GLY A 503 5.23 -35.06 -4.38
N THR A 504 6.10 -34.26 -3.76
CA THR A 504 6.99 -34.72 -2.69
C THR A 504 6.50 -34.29 -1.31
N LEU A 505 7.06 -34.89 -0.26
CA LEU A 505 6.78 -34.47 1.11
C LEU A 505 7.29 -33.05 1.37
N GLU A 506 8.39 -32.66 0.75
CA GLU A 506 8.98 -31.32 0.84
C GLU A 506 8.06 -30.26 0.21
N GLU A 507 7.47 -30.54 -0.96
CA GLU A 507 6.46 -29.67 -1.58
C GLU A 507 5.24 -29.50 -0.66
N ILE A 508 4.75 -30.58 -0.05
CA ILE A 508 3.63 -30.53 0.89
C ILE A 508 3.99 -29.71 2.13
N MET A 509 5.19 -29.89 2.68
CA MET A 509 5.63 -29.08 3.83
C MET A 509 5.74 -27.60 3.46
N GLU A 510 6.20 -27.26 2.26
CA GLU A 510 6.25 -25.88 1.78
C GLU A 510 4.84 -25.26 1.64
N ILE A 511 3.84 -26.04 1.21
CA ILE A 511 2.43 -25.62 1.21
C ILE A 511 1.95 -25.30 2.63
N LEU A 512 2.28 -26.16 3.61
CA LEU A 512 1.92 -25.93 5.02
C LEU A 512 2.65 -24.70 5.61
N GLU A 513 3.90 -24.47 5.21
CA GLU A 513 4.66 -23.28 5.59
C GLU A 513 4.01 -21.99 5.07
N ILE A 514 3.41 -22.02 3.88
CA ILE A 514 2.63 -20.89 3.35
C ILE A 514 1.30 -20.75 4.13
N ALA A 515 0.55 -21.84 4.30
CA ALA A 515 -0.77 -21.83 4.94
C ALA A 515 -0.78 -21.41 6.43
N THR A 516 0.38 -21.40 7.10
CA THR A 516 0.53 -20.98 8.51
C THR A 516 0.78 -19.48 8.69
N GLN A 517 1.20 -18.80 7.62
CA GLN A 517 1.58 -17.38 7.65
C GLN A 517 0.41 -16.37 7.66
N PRO A 518 -0.86 -16.70 7.38
CA PRO A 518 -1.98 -15.75 7.56
C PRO A 518 -2.12 -15.20 8.98
N SER A 519 -1.53 -15.88 9.97
CA SER A 519 -1.41 -15.35 11.33
C SER A 519 -0.75 -13.97 11.38
N LEU A 520 0.15 -13.65 10.43
CA LEU A 520 0.78 -12.33 10.29
C LEU A 520 -0.19 -11.24 9.81
N HIS A 521 -1.29 -11.61 9.14
CA HIS A 521 -2.31 -10.64 8.72
C HIS A 521 -3.04 -10.02 9.90
N THR A 522 -3.09 -10.71 11.05
CA THR A 522 -3.67 -10.14 12.28
C THR A 522 -2.85 -8.96 12.82
N SER A 523 -1.53 -8.97 12.62
CA SER A 523 -0.64 -7.84 12.91
C SER A 523 -0.89 -6.67 11.95
N ASN A 524 -1.28 -6.97 10.71
CA ASN A 524 -1.59 -5.98 9.67
C ASN A 524 -2.95 -5.30 9.91
N CYS A 525 -3.96 -6.00 10.47
CA CYS A 525 -5.30 -5.46 10.71
C CYS A 525 -5.38 -4.32 11.76
N ARG A 526 -4.35 -4.10 12.57
CA ARG A 526 -4.42 -3.19 13.73
C ARG A 526 -3.42 -2.04 13.72
N CYS A 527 -2.43 -2.16 12.86
CA CYS A 527 -1.36 -1.19 12.69
C CYS A 527 -1.82 0.12 12.04
N ALA A 528 -2.92 0.10 11.29
CA ALA A 528 -3.54 1.26 10.65
C ALA A 528 -4.42 2.15 11.58
N HIS A 529 -4.30 2.06 12.91
CA HIS A 529 -5.06 2.91 13.85
C HIS A 529 -4.21 3.40 15.04
N PRO A 530 -3.43 4.49 14.87
CA PRO A 530 -2.65 5.09 15.94
C PRO A 530 -3.56 5.92 16.85
N GLY A 531 -4.28 5.28 17.78
CA GLY A 531 -5.17 6.04 18.68
C GLY A 531 -5.77 5.31 19.87
N ARG A 532 -5.54 4.00 20.04
CA ARG A 532 -6.04 3.27 21.21
C ARG A 532 -4.90 2.60 21.95
N THR A 533 -4.58 3.12 23.14
CA THR A 533 -3.63 2.48 24.06
C THR A 533 -4.13 1.09 24.44
N ILE A 534 -3.20 0.13 24.54
CA ILE A 534 -3.45 -1.28 24.95
C ILE A 534 -4.31 -1.36 26.23
N GLY A 535 -4.17 -0.40 27.15
CA GLY A 535 -4.97 -0.32 28.38
C GLY A 535 -6.48 -0.11 28.17
N GLN A 536 -6.90 0.66 27.17
CA GLN A 536 -8.33 0.90 26.90
C GLN A 536 -9.02 -0.33 26.28
N ILE A 537 -8.25 -1.17 25.58
CA ILE A 537 -8.72 -2.42 24.96
C ILE A 537 -8.88 -3.51 26.01
N MET A 538 -7.93 -3.66 26.94
CA MET A 538 -8.08 -4.66 28.01
C MET A 538 -9.28 -4.35 28.92
N THR A 539 -9.57 -3.06 29.11
CA THR A 539 -10.73 -2.59 29.87
C THR A 539 -12.05 -2.88 29.15
N ARG A 540 -12.13 -2.67 27.82
CA ARG A 540 -13.34 -3.05 27.05
C ARG A 540 -13.50 -4.56 26.85
N MET A 541 -12.40 -5.32 26.77
CA MET A 541 -12.46 -6.78 26.70
C MET A 541 -12.84 -7.43 28.04
N SER A 542 -12.59 -6.77 29.17
CA SER A 542 -13.11 -7.19 30.48
C SER A 542 -14.59 -6.80 30.65
N GLU A 543 -14.97 -5.58 30.26
CA GLU A 543 -16.38 -5.12 30.26
C GLU A 543 -17.27 -5.94 29.33
N GLY A 544 -16.80 -6.28 28.12
CA GLY A 544 -17.49 -7.16 27.17
C GLY A 544 -17.66 -8.59 27.68
N ARG A 545 -16.66 -9.14 28.40
CA ARG A 545 -16.78 -10.44 29.08
C ARG A 545 -17.78 -10.41 30.23
N GLN A 546 -17.95 -9.27 30.89
CA GLN A 546 -18.92 -9.08 31.96
C GLN A 546 -20.36 -8.95 31.43
N GLN A 547 -20.56 -8.24 30.31
CA GLN A 547 -21.86 -8.16 29.63
C GLN A 547 -22.31 -9.50 29.03
N SER A 548 -21.39 -10.29 28.44
CA SER A 548 -21.71 -11.63 27.91
C SER A 548 -22.07 -12.63 29.01
N ARG A 549 -21.45 -12.54 30.20
CA ARG A 549 -21.81 -13.36 31.36
C ARG A 549 -23.21 -13.07 31.90
N THR A 550 -23.72 -11.85 31.77
CA THR A 550 -25.03 -11.46 32.33
C THR A 550 -26.19 -11.83 31.41
N LYS A 551 -25.94 -11.99 30.10
CA LYS A 551 -26.95 -12.38 29.09
C LYS A 551 -27.06 -13.90 28.82
N LEU A 552 -26.10 -14.71 29.25
CA LEU A 552 -26.08 -16.17 29.03
C LEU A 552 -26.64 -17.02 30.19
N ILE A 553 -26.92 -16.44 31.35
CA ILE A 553 -27.41 -17.18 32.53
C ILE A 553 -28.85 -17.74 32.38
N PRO A 554 -29.78 -17.14 31.60
CA PRO A 554 -31.11 -17.75 31.41
C PRO A 554 -31.13 -18.95 30.44
N LEU A 555 -30.12 -19.13 29.58
CA LEU A 555 -30.03 -20.22 28.59
C LEU A 555 -29.38 -21.50 29.13
N LEU A 556 -28.80 -21.46 30.33
CA LEU A 556 -28.17 -22.60 30.99
C LEU A 556 -29.09 -23.37 31.94
N ARG A 557 -30.38 -22.98 32.05
CA ARG A 557 -31.37 -23.70 32.88
C ARG A 557 -32.15 -24.80 32.14
N SER A 558 -31.94 -24.99 30.84
CA SER A 558 -32.58 -26.07 30.07
C SER A 558 -31.65 -27.25 29.75
N GLN A 559 -30.42 -27.29 30.29
CA GLN A 559 -29.47 -28.40 30.09
C GLN A 559 -29.33 -29.36 31.27
N ASP A 560 -30.00 -29.11 32.40
CA ASP A 560 -29.96 -30.03 33.56
C ASP A 560 -30.83 -31.29 33.38
N GLU A 561 -31.71 -31.36 32.37
CA GLU A 561 -32.51 -32.56 32.08
C GLU A 561 -31.78 -33.60 31.21
N LEU A 562 -30.66 -33.25 30.56
CA LEU A 562 -29.91 -34.17 29.67
C LEU A 562 -28.66 -34.77 30.32
N ARG A 563 -28.33 -34.39 31.55
CA ARG A 563 -27.11 -34.84 32.26
C ARG A 563 -27.26 -36.13 33.07
N GLN A 564 -28.43 -36.77 33.12
CA GLN A 564 -28.62 -38.02 33.88
C GLN A 564 -28.40 -39.32 33.08
N THR A 565 -28.12 -39.29 31.78
CA THR A 565 -28.17 -40.53 30.96
C THR A 565 -26.85 -40.99 30.35
N ALA A 566 -25.69 -40.44 30.74
CA ALA A 566 -24.40 -40.86 30.13
C ALA A 566 -23.22 -40.86 31.09
N LEU A 567 -23.39 -41.44 32.29
CA LEU A 567 -22.31 -41.79 33.20
C LEU A 567 -22.21 -43.32 33.34
N SER A 568 -21.63 -43.99 32.33
CA SER A 568 -21.03 -45.32 32.47
C SER A 568 -20.14 -45.63 31.26
N ASP A 569 -18.86 -45.25 31.32
CA ASP A 569 -17.74 -46.19 31.15
C ASP A 569 -16.39 -45.49 30.85
N HIS A 570 -15.45 -45.73 31.77
CA HIS A 570 -13.98 -45.83 31.67
C HIS A 570 -13.19 -44.77 30.85
N ARG A 571 -12.46 -43.84 31.48
CA ARG A 571 -11.09 -43.95 32.07
C ARG A 571 -10.01 -44.50 31.11
N SER A 572 -9.25 -43.61 30.45
CA SER A 572 -7.77 -43.67 30.34
C SER A 572 -7.12 -42.56 29.49
N VAL A 573 -7.12 -41.28 29.90
CA VAL A 573 -6.08 -40.31 29.46
C VAL A 573 -5.94 -39.20 30.52
N ALA A 574 -5.32 -39.52 31.65
CA ALA A 574 -4.92 -38.51 32.64
C ALA A 574 -3.61 -38.98 33.27
N ASN A 575 -2.50 -38.78 32.54
CA ASN A 575 -1.13 -38.90 33.09
C ASN A 575 -0.05 -38.34 32.15
N LEU A 576 -0.30 -37.20 31.51
CA LEU A 576 0.77 -36.34 31.01
C LEU A 576 0.33 -34.90 31.18
N LEU A 577 1.23 -34.07 31.70
CA LEU A 577 1.09 -32.64 32.06
C LEU A 577 0.74 -32.34 33.53
N GLN A 578 1.68 -32.65 34.43
CA GLN A 578 1.87 -31.90 35.67
C GLN A 578 3.36 -31.53 35.88
N ARG A 579 3.70 -30.27 35.52
CA ARG A 579 4.70 -29.33 36.12
C ARG A 579 6.22 -29.65 36.03
N PRO A 580 7.14 -28.67 36.28
CA PRO A 580 7.12 -27.21 36.05
C PRO A 580 8.41 -26.64 35.38
N VAL A 581 8.33 -25.36 35.00
CA VAL A 581 9.39 -24.49 34.46
C VAL A 581 10.44 -24.13 35.51
N GLN A 582 11.73 -24.42 35.25
CA GLN A 582 12.91 -23.63 35.70
C GLN A 582 14.23 -24.14 35.06
N GLN A 583 15.10 -23.18 34.70
CA GLN A 583 16.53 -23.29 34.30
C GLN A 583 16.88 -23.97 32.96
N VAL A 584 17.24 -23.16 31.95
CA VAL A 584 18.60 -23.16 31.35
C VAL A 584 18.90 -21.75 30.87
N ASN A 585 19.94 -21.14 31.44
CA ASN A 585 20.58 -19.93 30.97
C ASN A 585 22.09 -20.20 31.07
N ALA A 586 22.75 -20.52 29.96
CA ALA A 586 24.20 -20.52 29.83
C ALA A 586 24.60 -20.66 28.35
N ASP A 587 25.62 -19.89 27.97
CA ASP A 587 26.40 -19.94 26.72
C ASP A 587 25.81 -19.22 25.51
N TRP A 588 26.12 -17.93 25.38
CA TRP A 588 26.77 -17.28 24.22
C TRP A 588 27.28 -15.89 24.66
N ARG A 589 28.49 -15.83 25.23
CA ARG A 589 29.24 -14.57 25.43
C ARG A 589 30.17 -14.37 24.22
N ASN A 590 29.97 -13.31 23.47
CA ASN A 590 30.94 -12.79 22.48
C ASN A 590 31.65 -11.55 23.08
N PRO A 591 33.00 -11.44 23.12
CA PRO A 591 33.69 -10.45 23.95
C PRO A 591 33.95 -9.05 23.33
N ASN A 592 33.35 -8.68 22.19
CA ASN A 592 33.81 -7.49 21.42
C ASN A 592 32.85 -6.29 21.28
N LEU A 593 31.88 -6.08 22.18
CA LEU A 593 31.18 -4.80 22.25
C LEU A 593 31.41 -4.11 23.60
N ARG A 594 32.22 -3.05 23.58
CA ARG A 594 32.35 -2.08 24.67
C ARG A 594 31.20 -1.07 24.55
N ILE A 595 30.27 -1.11 25.48
CA ILE A 595 29.35 0.00 25.74
C ILE A 595 30.06 0.93 26.73
N LEU A 596 30.32 2.16 26.30
CA LEU A 596 30.79 3.25 27.16
C LEU A 596 29.63 3.68 28.07
N HIS A 597 29.74 3.35 29.35
CA HIS A 597 28.99 4.03 30.41
C HIS A 597 29.84 5.16 30.99
N GLY A 598 29.29 6.37 30.92
CA GLY A 598 29.48 7.46 31.86
C GLY A 598 28.17 8.25 31.88
N MET A 599 27.68 8.82 32.98
CA MET A 599 28.02 8.71 34.39
C MET A 599 26.88 9.43 35.13
N ASP A 600 26.49 8.90 36.30
CA ASP A 600 25.46 9.43 37.20
C ASP A 600 25.57 10.92 37.57
N ALA A 601 24.43 11.54 37.89
CA ALA A 601 24.11 12.07 39.24
C ALA A 601 22.73 12.79 39.19
N ALA A 602 21.68 12.21 39.79
CA ALA A 602 21.26 12.38 41.19
C ALA A 602 20.31 13.56 41.40
N VAL A 603 19.02 13.26 41.61
CA VAL A 603 18.18 13.92 42.63
C VAL A 603 17.23 12.87 43.22
N THR A 604 17.53 12.46 44.45
CA THR A 604 16.62 11.81 45.38
C THR A 604 15.64 12.82 45.96
N SER A 605 14.39 12.42 46.19
CA SER A 605 13.72 12.43 47.52
C SER A 605 12.21 12.72 47.48
N THR A 606 11.45 11.80 48.10
CA THR A 606 10.27 11.99 48.99
C THR A 606 8.97 12.56 48.37
N VAL A 607 7.75 12.07 48.63
CA VAL A 607 7.04 11.65 49.87
C VAL A 607 5.89 10.69 49.43
N GLY A 608 5.67 9.51 50.01
CA GLY A 608 4.79 9.23 51.17
C GLY A 608 3.29 9.38 50.81
N SER A 609 2.38 8.43 50.98
CA SER A 609 2.20 7.38 52.00
C SER A 609 1.41 6.19 51.47
#